data_AF-A0A498BW26-F1
#
_entry.id   AF-A0A498BW26-F1
#
_cell.length_a   1.000
_cell.length_b   1.000
_cell.length_c   1.000
_cell.angle_alpha   90.00
_cell.angle_beta   90.00
_cell.angle_gamma   90.00
#
_symmetry.space_group_name_H-M   'P 1'
#
loop_
_entity.id
_entity.type
_entity.pdbx_description
1 polymer ?
#
loop_
_entity_poly.entity_id
_entity_poly.type
_entity_poly.pdbx_seq_one_letter_code
_entity_poly.pdbx_strand_id
1 'polypeptide(L)' 'MNTGTLEPMPNKPRTKIRGVRVPDELWEDAQKIAKARGEDVSAEIRAGLERYVKRNRNLLD' A
#
# COMPACT_ATOMS: atom_id res chain seq x y z
N MET A 1 37.32 -1.33 6.65
CA MET A 1 36.11 -1.38 5.80
C MET A 1 35.40 -2.69 6.11
N ASN A 2 34.24 -2.66 6.78
CA ASN A 2 33.53 -3.90 7.12
C ASN A 2 32.54 -4.22 6.00
N THR A 3 32.83 -5.29 5.24
CA THR A 3 31.91 -5.93 4.30
C THR A 3 30.95 -6.82 5.08
N GLY A 4 29.81 -6.27 5.48
CA GLY A 4 28.70 -7.08 6.00
C GLY A 4 28.08 -7.89 4.86
N THR A 5 28.22 -9.21 4.90
CA THR A 5 27.51 -10.14 4.02
C THR A 5 26.01 -10.01 4.28
N LEU A 6 25.27 -9.42 3.33
CA LEU A 6 23.80 -9.35 3.40
C LEU A 6 23.25 -10.77 3.19
N GLU A 7 22.64 -11.34 4.23
CA GLU A 7 21.93 -12.62 4.10
C GLU A 7 20.77 -12.50 3.09
N PRO A 8 20.55 -13.50 2.22
CA PRO A 8 19.47 -13.47 1.24
C PRO A 8 18.11 -13.51 1.95
N MET A 9 17.44 -12.36 2.01
CA MET A 9 16.12 -12.23 2.59
C MET A 9 15.10 -13.02 1.75
N PRO A 10 14.30 -13.93 2.34
CA PRO A 10 13.37 -14.75 1.58
C PRO A 10 12.34 -13.88 0.86
N ASN A 11 12.38 -13.93 -0.48
CA ASN A 11 11.48 -13.18 -1.35
C ASN A 11 10.08 -13.82 -1.29
N LYS A 12 9.27 -13.47 -0.27
CA LYS A 12 7.82 -13.74 -0.32
C LYS A 12 7.30 -13.19 -1.66
N PRO A 13 6.42 -13.90 -2.39
CA PRO A 13 5.88 -13.41 -3.64
C PRO A 13 5.19 -12.07 -3.37
N ARG A 14 5.86 -10.97 -3.74
CA ARG A 14 5.38 -9.62 -3.48
C ARG A 14 4.24 -9.38 -4.45
N THR A 15 3.05 -9.09 -3.93
CA THR A 15 1.97 -8.53 -4.75
C THR A 15 2.55 -7.42 -5.62
N LYS A 16 2.26 -7.45 -6.93
CA LYS A 16 2.82 -6.48 -7.88
C LYS A 16 2.53 -5.06 -7.40
N ILE A 17 3.56 -4.22 -7.38
CA ILE A 17 3.40 -2.79 -7.07
C ILE A 17 2.59 -2.15 -8.20
N ARG A 18 1.57 -1.38 -7.84
CA ARG A 18 0.77 -0.57 -8.75
C ARG A 18 1.00 0.90 -8.39
N GLY A 19 1.66 1.64 -9.27
CA GLY A 19 1.88 3.08 -9.11
C GLY A 19 0.65 3.87 -9.54
N VAL A 20 0.24 4.84 -8.74
CA VAL A 20 -0.84 5.79 -9.05
C VAL A 20 -0.35 7.21 -8.76
N ARG A 21 -0.86 8.18 -9.50
CA ARG A 21 -0.57 9.60 -9.22
C ARG A 21 -1.46 10.07 -8.07
N VAL A 22 -0.84 10.66 -7.05
CA VAL A 22 -1.50 11.22 -5.88
C VAL A 22 -0.84 12.57 -5.60
N PRO A 23 -1.61 13.64 -5.31
CA PRO A 23 -1.02 14.89 -4.84
C PRO A 23 -0.16 14.67 -3.60
N ASP A 24 0.99 15.35 -3.52
CA ASP A 24 1.96 15.14 -2.44
C ASP A 24 1.36 15.45 -1.07
N GLU A 25 0.65 16.58 -0.92
CA GLU A 25 -0.01 16.97 0.33
C GLU A 25 -0.99 15.89 0.83
N LEU A 26 -1.77 15.30 -0.09
CA LEU A 26 -2.70 14.22 0.25
C LEU A 26 -1.96 12.96 0.71
N TRP A 27 -0.84 12.64 0.06
CA TRP A 27 -0.03 11.48 0.42
C TRP A 27 0.64 11.65 1.78
N GLU A 28 1.15 12.83 2.09
CA GLU A 28 1.73 13.15 3.39
C GLU A 28 0.71 13.08 4.52
N ASP A 29 -0.47 13.64 4.32
CA ASP A 29 -1.53 13.62 5.33
C ASP A 29 -2.06 12.19 5.55
N ALA A 30 -2.19 11.40 4.48
CA ALA A 30 -2.53 9.99 4.59
C ALA A 30 -1.48 9.21 5.41
N GLN A 31 -0.18 9.48 5.22
CA GLN A 31 0.88 8.85 6.01
C GLN A 31 0.80 9.23 7.49
N LYS A 32 0.56 10.50 7.81
CA LYS A 32 0.42 10.97 9.21
C LYS A 32 -0.76 10.28 9.89
N ILE A 33 -1.91 10.21 9.21
CA ILE A 33 -3.13 9.56 9.73
C ILE A 33 -2.90 8.06 9.92
N ALA A 34 -2.35 7.36 8.93
CA ALA A 34 -2.08 5.93 9.00
C ALA A 34 -1.14 5.62 10.17
N LYS A 35 -0.06 6.40 10.32
CA LYS A 35 0.86 6.28 11.46
C LYS A 35 0.16 6.49 12.80
N ALA A 36 -0.71 7.51 12.91
CA ALA A 36 -1.46 7.77 14.14
C ALA A 36 -2.43 6.62 14.51
N ARG A 37 -2.90 5.86 13.52
CA ARG A 37 -3.76 4.69 13.68
C ARG A 37 -3.00 3.37 13.87
N GLY A 38 -1.68 3.36 13.71
CA GLY A 38 -0.87 2.14 13.73
C GLY A 38 -1.04 1.29 12.46
N GLU A 39 -1.40 1.91 11.35
CA GLU A 39 -1.68 1.28 10.07
C GLU A 39 -0.75 1.80 8.95
N ASP A 40 -0.75 1.12 7.80
CA ASP A 40 -0.05 1.56 6.59
C ASP A 40 -1.02 2.18 5.59
N VAL A 41 -0.59 3.20 4.85
CA VAL A 41 -1.36 3.78 3.72
C VAL A 41 -1.74 2.70 2.70
N SER A 42 -0.89 1.68 2.52
CA SER A 42 -1.19 0.56 1.63
C SER A 42 -2.40 -0.27 2.09
N ALA A 43 -2.66 -0.35 3.40
CA ALA A 43 -3.83 -1.04 3.95
C ALA A 43 -5.12 -0.25 3.68
N GLU A 44 -5.08 1.05 3.90
CA GLU A 44 -6.23 1.93 3.60
C GLU A 44 -6.56 1.94 2.10
N ILE A 45 -5.55 2.01 1.22
CA ILE A 45 -5.77 1.94 -0.24
C ILE A 45 -6.43 0.61 -0.62
N ARG A 46 -5.97 -0.52 -0.07
CA ARG A 46 -6.59 -1.84 -0.31
C ARG A 46 -8.05 -1.86 0.14
N ALA A 47 -8.34 -1.41 1.36
CA ALA A 47 -9.70 -1.34 1.88
C ALA A 47 -10.60 -0.40 1.04
N GLY A 48 -10.05 0.71 0.55
CA GLY A 48 -10.73 1.62 -0.38
C GLY A 48 -11.12 0.93 -1.69
N LEU A 49 -10.18 0.21 -2.31
CA LEU A 49 -10.41 -0.53 -3.56
C LEU A 49 -11.42 -1.67 -3.37
N GLU A 50 -11.31 -2.44 -2.28
CA GLU A 50 -12.26 -3.50 -1.96
C GLU A 50 -13.69 -2.96 -1.79
N ARG A 51 -13.85 -1.84 -1.06
CA ARG A 51 -15.14 -1.15 -0.91
C ARG A 51 -15.69 -0.66 -2.26
N TYR A 52 -14.83 -0.08 -3.09
CA TYR A 52 -15.20 0.39 -4.42
C TYR A 52 -15.71 -0.75 -5.31
N VAL A 53 -14.98 -1.88 -5.35
CA VAL A 53 -15.39 -3.06 -6.12
C VAL A 53 -16.67 -3.66 -5.57
N LYS A 54 -16.80 -3.80 -4.25
CA LYS A 54 -18.02 -4.33 -3.61
C LYS A 54 -19.25 -3.50 -3.97
N ARG A 55 -19.14 -2.17 -3.99
CA ARG A 55 -20.24 -1.26 -4.34
C ARG A 55 -20.64 -1.33 -5.81
N ASN A 56 -19.69 -1.60 -6.71
CA ASN A 56 -19.90 -1.57 -8.16
C ASN A 56 -19.86 -2.96 -8.81
N ARG A 57 -20.05 -4.03 -8.01
CA ARG A 57 -19.92 -5.41 -8.50
C ARG A 57 -20.89 -5.72 -9.66
N ASN A 58 -22.07 -5.10 -9.65
CA ASN A 58 -23.07 -5.20 -10.71
C ASN A 58 -22.61 -4.65 -12.08
N LEU A 59 -21.49 -3.92 -12.15
CA LEU A 59 -20.90 -3.44 -13.39
C LEU A 59 -19.86 -4.41 -13.98
N LEU A 60 -19.62 -5.54 -13.31
CA LEU A 60 -18.64 -6.55 -13.71
C LEU A 60 -19.29 -7.84 -14.25
N ASP A 61 -20.63 -7.91 -14.24
CA ASP A 61 -21.47 -9.01 -14.72
C ASP A 61 -22.18 -8.63 -16.04
#